data_AF-H2XZK1-F1
#
_entry.id   AF-H2XZK1-F1
#
_cell.length_a   1.000
_cell.length_b   1.000
_cell.length_c   1.000
_cell.angle_alpha   90.00
_cell.angle_beta   90.00
_cell.angle_gamma   90.00
#
_symmetry.space_group_name_H-M   'P 1'
#
loop_
_entity.id
_entity.type
_entity.pdbx_description
1 polymer ?
#
loop_
_entity_poly.entity_id
_entity_poly.type
_entity_poly.pdbx_seq_one_letter_code
_entity_poly.pdbx_strand_id
1 'polypeptide(L)'
;MCNPGIKTRHWELMSERIGFDMAPKPNTPLSEILKLKLERHLDDLTHISNQARKEYALEKALTRMKKDWDTVDFVLVPYRDSNLKILSSVDDIQMLLDDHIVKTHTMKGSPFIEPFVDEIASWENALQKARDIIESWLVVQSAWLYLEPIFGSEDIRNQIPVQGKLFTQVDTDYKEIMTRAAKNTKAMVVLSEQGMLKKLQSSESLLENIQNGLNE
;
A
#
# COMPACT_ATOMS: atom_id res chain seq x y z
N MET A 1 -29.89 12.47 13.04
CA MET A 1 -30.43 11.21 12.49
C MET A 1 -30.01 10.92 11.05
N CYS A 2 -29.78 11.91 10.17
CA CYS A 2 -29.22 11.66 8.83
C CYS A 2 -27.67 11.64 8.82
N ASN A 3 -27.05 10.78 9.63
CA ASN A 3 -25.61 10.56 9.55
C ASN A 3 -25.36 9.30 8.70
N PRO A 4 -24.71 9.42 7.51
CA PRO A 4 -24.44 8.27 6.64
C PRO A 4 -23.51 7.23 7.29
N GLY A 5 -22.81 7.61 8.37
CA GLY A 5 -21.99 6.71 9.17
C GLY A 5 -22.75 5.78 10.11
N ILE A 6 -24.05 5.97 10.31
CA ILE A 6 -24.84 5.11 11.20
C ILE A 6 -25.09 3.77 10.53
N LYS A 7 -24.24 2.80 10.86
CA LYS A 7 -24.37 1.36 10.55
C LYS A 7 -25.16 0.60 11.62
N THR A 8 -25.51 -0.66 11.34
CA THR A 8 -26.28 -1.56 12.22
C THR A 8 -25.80 -1.56 13.68
N ARG A 9 -24.49 -1.67 13.91
CA ARG A 9 -23.89 -1.59 15.26
C ARG A 9 -24.30 -0.36 16.08
N HIS A 10 -24.48 0.78 15.42
CA HIS A 10 -24.87 2.02 16.09
C HIS A 10 -26.36 2.00 16.44
N TRP A 11 -27.21 1.43 15.58
CA TRP A 11 -28.62 1.24 15.88
C TRP A 11 -28.82 0.27 17.04
N GLU A 12 -28.02 -0.80 17.11
CA GLU A 12 -28.01 -1.74 18.24
C GLU A 12 -27.60 -1.04 19.54
N LEU A 13 -26.51 -0.26 19.53
CA LEU A 13 -26.08 0.54 20.68
C LEU A 13 -27.14 1.56 21.12
N MET A 14 -27.79 2.25 20.17
CA MET A 14 -28.89 3.18 20.49
C MET A 14 -30.08 2.44 21.12
N SER A 15 -30.41 1.26 20.58
CA SER A 15 -31.53 0.44 21.08
C SER A 15 -31.26 -0.09 22.48
N GLU A 16 -30.03 -0.49 22.78
CA GLU A 16 -29.61 -0.95 24.11
C GLU A 16 -29.69 0.19 25.14
N ARG A 17 -29.19 1.38 24.81
CA ARG A 17 -29.18 2.54 25.73
C ARG A 17 -30.58 3.02 26.10
N ILE A 18 -31.53 2.85 25.19
CA ILE A 18 -32.87 3.40 25.34
C ILE A 18 -33.87 2.29 25.77
N GLY A 19 -33.50 1.03 25.61
CA GLY A 19 -34.27 -0.13 26.07
C GLY A 19 -35.39 -0.55 25.11
N PHE A 20 -35.37 -0.07 23.86
CA PHE A 20 -36.28 -0.50 22.79
C PHE A 20 -35.60 -0.44 21.43
N ASP A 21 -36.08 -1.25 20.48
CA ASP A 21 -35.54 -1.32 19.11
C ASP A 21 -35.74 0.00 18.35
N MET A 22 -34.62 0.67 18.04
CA MET A 22 -34.54 1.90 17.26
C MET A 22 -34.14 1.67 15.81
N ALA A 23 -33.85 0.43 15.40
CA ALA A 23 -33.44 0.17 14.03
C ALA A 23 -34.57 0.56 13.07
N PRO A 24 -34.30 1.43 12.07
CA PRO A 24 -35.33 1.88 11.15
C PRO A 24 -35.85 0.69 10.34
N LYS A 25 -37.12 0.32 10.56
CA LYS A 25 -37.84 -0.62 9.69
C LYS A 25 -38.41 0.16 8.49
N PRO A 26 -38.59 -0.47 7.31
CA PRO A 26 -38.99 0.23 6.08
C PRO A 26 -40.24 1.11 6.19
N ASN A 27 -41.09 0.87 7.19
CA ASN A 27 -42.37 1.55 7.42
C ASN A 27 -42.51 2.18 8.81
N THR A 28 -41.44 2.44 9.57
CA THR A 28 -41.58 3.09 10.89
C THR A 28 -41.81 4.61 10.72
N PRO A 29 -42.99 5.16 11.07
CA PRO A 29 -43.24 6.58 10.95
C PRO A 29 -42.45 7.37 12.00
N LEU A 30 -41.92 8.53 11.63
CA LEU A 30 -41.17 9.44 12.52
C LEU A 30 -41.95 9.77 13.81
N SER A 31 -43.28 9.82 13.72
CA SER A 31 -44.16 10.04 14.86
C SER A 31 -44.11 8.94 15.92
N GLU A 32 -43.80 7.69 15.56
CA GLU A 32 -43.59 6.61 16.55
C GLU A 32 -42.26 6.79 17.27
N ILE A 33 -41.20 7.20 16.56
CA ILE A 33 -39.88 7.47 17.13
C ILE A 33 -39.93 8.66 18.09
N LEU A 34 -40.64 9.73 17.74
CA LEU A 34 -40.79 10.93 18.58
C LEU A 34 -41.63 10.69 19.85
N LYS A 35 -42.54 9.70 19.85
CA LYS A 35 -43.34 9.32 21.03
C LYS A 35 -42.50 8.66 22.14
N LEU A 36 -41.29 8.24 21.84
CA LEU A 36 -40.46 7.43 22.74
C LEU A 36 -39.72 8.25 23.82
N LYS A 37 -40.14 9.49 24.11
CA LYS A 37 -39.52 10.37 25.12
C LYS A 37 -37.99 10.42 25.01
N LEU A 38 -37.50 10.50 23.77
CA LEU A 38 -36.08 10.52 23.43
C LEU A 38 -35.32 11.71 24.06
N GLU A 39 -36.04 12.73 24.53
CA GLU A 39 -35.50 13.89 25.24
C GLU A 39 -34.56 13.51 26.39
N ARG A 40 -34.85 12.42 27.09
CA ARG A 40 -34.02 11.92 28.21
C ARG A 40 -32.75 11.20 27.77
N HIS A 41 -32.68 10.80 26.51
CA HIS A 41 -31.58 10.02 25.92
C HIS A 41 -30.88 10.80 24.80
N LEU A 42 -31.17 12.09 24.65
CA LEU A 42 -30.59 12.94 23.60
C LEU A 42 -29.06 12.97 23.68
N ASP A 43 -28.49 13.00 24.88
CA ASP A 43 -27.04 13.02 25.08
C ASP A 43 -26.39 11.71 24.59
N ASP A 44 -26.97 10.56 24.95
CA ASP A 44 -26.49 9.23 24.51
C ASP A 44 -26.61 9.07 22.99
N LEU A 45 -27.75 9.45 22.41
CA LEU A 45 -27.97 9.41 20.96
C LEU A 45 -27.01 10.33 20.21
N THR A 46 -26.75 11.52 20.76
CA THR A 46 -25.80 12.47 20.20
C THR A 46 -24.39 11.93 20.28
N HIS A 47 -24.02 11.27 21.38
CA HIS A 47 -22.73 10.61 21.54
C HIS A 47 -22.52 9.50 20.48
N ILE A 48 -23.47 8.57 20.34
CA ILE A 48 -23.38 7.48 19.36
C ILE A 48 -23.38 8.04 17.92
N SER A 49 -24.20 9.05 17.64
CA SER A 49 -24.18 9.71 16.33
C SER A 49 -22.85 10.40 16.06
N ASN A 50 -22.18 10.95 17.08
CA ASN A 50 -20.85 11.54 16.94
C ASN A 50 -19.78 10.48 16.69
N GLN A 51 -19.83 9.36 17.39
CA GLN A 51 -18.96 8.21 17.15
C GLN A 51 -19.10 7.72 15.70
N ALA A 52 -20.33 7.45 15.25
CA ALA A 52 -20.62 7.01 13.88
C ALA A 52 -20.07 7.97 12.82
N ARG A 53 -20.11 9.28 13.09
CA ARG A 53 -19.56 10.30 12.18
C ARG A 53 -18.03 10.21 12.10
N LYS A 54 -17.35 9.96 13.21
CA LYS A 54 -15.88 9.85 13.26
C LYS A 54 -15.41 8.55 12.61
N GLU A 55 -16.10 7.45 12.86
CA GLU A 55 -15.86 6.17 12.18
C GLU A 55 -16.02 6.29 10.65
N TYR A 56 -17.09 6.94 10.20
CA TYR A 56 -17.32 7.17 8.77
C TYR A 56 -16.23 8.04 8.12
N ALA A 57 -15.68 9.01 8.87
CA ALA A 57 -14.57 9.81 8.38
C ALA A 57 -13.30 8.95 8.16
N LEU A 58 -13.01 8.00 9.06
CA LEU A 58 -11.91 7.05 8.90
C LEU A 58 -12.13 6.14 7.68
N GLU A 59 -13.32 5.55 7.56
CA GLU A 59 -13.69 4.70 6.42
C GLU A 59 -13.53 5.42 5.08
N LYS A 60 -14.03 6.66 5.01
CA LYS A 60 -13.93 7.49 3.80
C LYS A 60 -12.48 7.85 3.49
N ALA A 61 -11.66 8.14 4.51
CA ALA A 61 -10.24 8.42 4.34
C ALA A 61 -9.50 7.19 3.80
N LEU A 62 -9.73 6.00 4.37
CA LEU A 62 -9.12 4.75 3.91
C LEU A 62 -9.52 4.42 2.47
N THR A 63 -10.82 4.52 2.17
CA THR A 63 -11.38 4.26 0.83
C THR A 63 -10.78 5.21 -0.20
N ARG A 64 -10.62 6.49 0.16
CA ARG A 64 -9.98 7.46 -0.71
C ARG A 64 -8.51 7.11 -0.97
N MET A 65 -7.74 6.80 0.07
CA MET A 65 -6.33 6.40 -0.09
C MET A 65 -6.19 5.21 -1.03
N LYS A 66 -7.04 4.18 -0.86
CA LYS A 66 -7.05 3.01 -1.75
C LYS A 66 -7.37 3.40 -3.20
N LYS A 67 -8.37 4.25 -3.41
CA LYS A 67 -8.79 4.70 -4.73
C LYS A 67 -7.74 5.56 -5.44
N ASP A 68 -7.01 6.38 -4.69
CA ASP A 68 -5.95 7.22 -5.25
C ASP A 68 -4.88 6.37 -5.97
N TRP A 69 -4.69 5.10 -5.58
CA TRP A 69 -3.78 4.15 -6.23
C TRP A 69 -4.29 3.53 -7.53
N ASP A 70 -5.59 3.58 -7.83
CA ASP A 70 -6.16 2.97 -9.05
C ASP A 70 -5.61 3.62 -10.32
N THR A 71 -5.21 4.89 -10.23
CA THR A 71 -4.66 5.69 -11.33
C THR A 71 -3.14 5.76 -11.32
N VAL A 72 -2.47 5.07 -10.41
CA VAL A 72 -1.01 5.13 -10.27
C VAL A 72 -0.37 4.00 -11.08
N ASP A 73 0.44 4.37 -12.05
CA ASP A 73 1.19 3.47 -12.92
C ASP A 73 2.68 3.78 -12.82
N PHE A 74 3.51 2.75 -12.80
CA PHE A 74 4.95 2.90 -13.01
C PHE A 74 5.24 3.34 -14.44
N VAL A 75 6.13 4.33 -14.58
CA VAL A 75 6.64 4.74 -15.88
C VAL A 75 7.84 3.87 -16.22
N LEU A 76 7.76 3.16 -17.34
CA LEU A 76 8.82 2.31 -17.85
C LEU A 76 9.35 2.86 -19.17
N VAL A 77 10.67 3.07 -19.25
CA VAL A 77 11.34 3.59 -20.45
C VAL A 77 12.24 2.53 -21.08
N PRO A 78 12.35 2.48 -22.42
CA PRO A 78 13.29 1.57 -23.09
C PRO A 78 14.72 1.76 -22.60
N TYR A 79 15.43 0.66 -22.39
CA TYR A 79 16.86 0.68 -22.07
C TYR A 79 17.69 0.40 -23.33
N ARG A 80 18.35 1.43 -23.86
CA ARG A 80 19.16 1.37 -25.10
C ARG A 80 18.35 0.73 -26.25
N ASP A 81 19.02 0.00 -27.14
CA ASP A 81 18.40 -0.76 -28.22
C ASP A 81 17.96 -2.17 -27.77
N SER A 82 17.75 -2.39 -26.47
CA SER A 82 17.31 -3.68 -25.93
C SER A 82 15.78 -3.76 -25.82
N ASN A 83 15.26 -4.98 -25.74
CA ASN A 83 13.83 -5.22 -25.46
C ASN A 83 13.46 -4.98 -23.98
N LEU A 84 14.41 -4.58 -23.14
CA LEU A 84 14.19 -4.33 -21.72
C LEU A 84 13.69 -2.89 -21.50
N LYS A 85 12.76 -2.73 -20.57
CA LYS A 85 12.37 -1.42 -20.04
C LYS A 85 12.83 -1.32 -18.59
N ILE A 86 13.17 -0.10 -18.16
CA ILE A 86 13.62 0.22 -16.79
C ILE A 86 12.65 1.21 -16.15
N LEU A 87 12.62 1.25 -14.82
CA LEU A 87 11.84 2.24 -14.08
C LEU A 87 12.34 3.66 -14.36
N SER A 88 11.39 4.58 -14.46
CA SER A 88 11.61 6.02 -14.58
C SER A 88 10.61 6.75 -13.69
N SER A 89 10.96 7.96 -13.24
CA SER A 89 10.07 8.90 -12.55
C SER A 89 9.20 8.27 -11.45
N VAL A 90 9.84 7.80 -10.37
CA VAL A 90 9.11 7.20 -9.22
C VAL A 90 8.85 8.17 -8.08
N ASP A 91 9.33 9.42 -8.16
CA ASP A 91 9.26 10.41 -7.08
C ASP A 91 7.82 10.68 -6.63
N ASP A 92 6.88 10.83 -7.57
CA ASP A 92 5.46 11.05 -7.26
C ASP A 92 4.84 9.83 -6.56
N ILE A 93 5.28 8.62 -6.93
CA ILE A 93 4.83 7.36 -6.31
C ILE A 93 5.35 7.28 -4.88
N GLN A 94 6.63 7.59 -4.66
CA GLN A 94 7.24 7.61 -3.33
C GLN A 94 6.59 8.68 -2.43
N MET A 95 6.34 9.88 -2.97
CA MET A 95 5.66 10.95 -2.25
C MET A 95 4.24 10.56 -1.83
N LEU A 96 3.46 9.97 -2.74
CA LEU A 96 2.12 9.46 -2.42
C LEU A 96 2.18 8.36 -1.36
N LEU A 97 3.14 7.45 -1.48
CA LEU A 97 3.35 6.36 -0.55
C LEU A 97 3.64 6.85 0.86
N ASP A 98 4.57 7.80 1.00
CA ASP A 98 4.95 8.37 2.29
C ASP A 98 3.80 9.15 2.94
N ASP A 99 3.07 9.95 2.17
CA ASP A 99 1.86 10.64 2.63
C ASP A 99 0.81 9.64 3.13
N HIS A 100 0.56 8.56 2.38
CA HIS A 100 -0.39 7.53 2.78
C HIS A 100 0.08 6.73 4.01
N ILE A 101 1.38 6.52 4.19
CA ILE A 101 1.93 5.88 5.39
C ILE A 101 1.71 6.77 6.62
N VAL A 102 1.99 8.07 6.53
CA VAL A 102 1.75 9.03 7.62
C VAL A 102 0.26 9.14 7.96
N LYS A 103 -0.61 9.21 6.94
CA LYS A 103 -2.08 9.22 7.13
C LYS A 103 -2.56 7.94 7.81
N THR A 104 -2.09 6.77 7.35
CA THR A 104 -2.45 5.48 7.93
C THR A 104 -2.00 5.38 9.39
N HIS A 105 -0.79 5.84 9.71
CA HIS A 105 -0.31 5.91 11.09
C HIS A 105 -1.18 6.83 11.97
N THR A 106 -1.60 7.98 11.45
CA THR A 106 -2.51 8.90 12.14
C THR A 106 -3.87 8.25 12.39
N MET A 107 -4.40 7.51 11.43
CA MET A 107 -5.66 6.78 11.57
C MET A 107 -5.57 5.71 12.67
N LYS A 108 -4.42 5.03 12.79
CA LYS A 108 -4.15 4.06 13.87
C LYS A 108 -4.24 4.65 15.27
N GLY A 109 -3.91 5.93 15.44
CA GLY A 109 -4.04 6.64 16.71
C GLY A 109 -5.47 7.07 17.05
N SER A 110 -6.45 6.86 16.16
CA SER A 110 -7.83 7.31 16.38
C SER A 110 -8.53 6.45 17.43
N PRO A 111 -9.23 7.04 18.41
CA PRO A 111 -10.03 6.27 19.38
C PRO A 111 -11.24 5.57 18.74
N PHE A 112 -11.57 5.89 17.49
CA PHE A 112 -12.69 5.32 16.73
C PHE A 112 -12.24 4.25 15.73
N ILE A 113 -11.00 3.73 15.86
CA ILE A 113 -10.44 2.78 14.91
C ILE A 113 -11.02 1.37 15.04
N GLU A 114 -11.58 1.01 16.19
CA GLU A 114 -11.96 -0.37 16.52
C GLU A 114 -12.62 -1.17 15.37
N PRO A 115 -13.60 -0.64 14.61
CA PRO A 115 -14.23 -1.38 13.51
C PRO A 115 -13.34 -1.60 12.27
N PHE A 116 -12.17 -0.96 12.21
CA PHE A 116 -11.27 -0.87 11.05
C PHE A 116 -9.84 -1.30 11.35
N VAL A 117 -9.54 -1.82 12.55
CA VAL A 117 -8.19 -2.18 12.99
C VAL A 117 -7.51 -3.11 11.98
N ASP A 118 -8.17 -4.21 11.61
CA ASP A 118 -7.61 -5.20 10.69
C ASP A 118 -7.41 -4.64 9.28
N GLU A 119 -8.37 -3.85 8.79
CA GLU A 119 -8.31 -3.28 7.45
C GLU A 119 -7.19 -2.24 7.34
N ILE A 120 -7.04 -1.39 8.35
CA ILE A 120 -5.99 -0.37 8.42
C ILE A 120 -4.61 -1.02 8.63
N ALA A 121 -4.50 -2.06 9.46
CA ALA A 121 -3.25 -2.80 9.65
C ALA A 121 -2.84 -3.52 8.36
N SER A 122 -3.78 -4.16 7.67
CA SER A 122 -3.51 -4.78 6.36
C SER A 122 -3.07 -3.73 5.32
N TRP A 123 -3.67 -2.54 5.36
CA TRP A 123 -3.30 -1.45 4.45
C TRP A 123 -1.91 -0.91 4.76
N GLU A 124 -1.59 -0.65 6.02
CA GLU A 124 -0.26 -0.23 6.46
C GLU A 124 0.82 -1.23 6.03
N ASN A 125 0.59 -2.53 6.25
CA ASN A 125 1.54 -3.58 5.82
C ASN A 125 1.75 -3.58 4.30
N ALA A 126 0.69 -3.34 3.52
CA ALA A 126 0.81 -3.23 2.07
C ALA A 126 1.65 -2.01 1.65
N LEU A 127 1.45 -0.86 2.31
CA LEU A 127 2.23 0.36 2.04
C LEU A 127 3.70 0.21 2.47
N GLN A 128 3.98 -0.36 3.63
CA GLN A 128 5.37 -0.58 4.08
C GLN A 128 6.09 -1.55 3.12
N LYS A 129 5.45 -2.66 2.76
CA LYS A 129 6.01 -3.60 1.79
C LYS A 129 6.26 -2.93 0.43
N ALA A 130 5.34 -2.07 -0.02
CA ALA A 130 5.51 -1.29 -1.24
C ALA A 130 6.74 -0.38 -1.16
N ARG A 131 7.00 0.25 -0.02
CA ARG A 131 8.17 1.12 0.21
C ARG A 131 9.45 0.31 0.09
N ASP A 132 9.54 -0.79 0.84
CA ASP A 132 10.71 -1.67 0.83
C ASP A 132 11.02 -2.18 -0.58
N ILE A 133 9.98 -2.51 -1.36
CA ILE A 133 10.16 -2.95 -2.76
C ILE A 133 10.70 -1.81 -3.62
N ILE A 134 10.14 -0.60 -3.55
CA ILE A 134 10.59 0.52 -4.38
C ILE A 134 12.04 0.87 -4.05
N GLU A 135 12.37 1.01 -2.77
CA GLU A 135 13.74 1.30 -2.33
C GLU A 135 14.72 0.25 -2.86
N SER A 136 14.39 -1.02 -2.65
CA SER A 136 15.25 -2.12 -3.08
C SER A 136 15.39 -2.21 -4.60
N TRP A 137 14.30 -1.95 -5.32
CA TRP A 137 14.31 -1.94 -6.78
C TRP A 137 15.19 -0.80 -7.34
N LEU A 138 15.15 0.39 -6.73
CA LEU A 138 16.01 1.50 -7.14
C LEU A 138 17.50 1.20 -6.91
N VAL A 139 17.84 0.58 -5.77
CA VAL A 139 19.21 0.14 -5.48
C VAL A 139 19.68 -0.87 -6.52
N VAL A 140 18.89 -1.92 -6.77
CA VAL A 140 19.21 -2.96 -7.76
C VAL A 140 19.33 -2.37 -9.16
N GLN A 141 18.38 -1.53 -9.60
CA GLN A 141 18.40 -0.90 -10.91
C GLN A 141 19.65 -0.03 -11.10
N SER A 142 19.98 0.80 -10.11
CA SER A 142 21.15 1.70 -10.16
C SER A 142 22.46 0.90 -10.33
N ALA A 143 22.66 -0.12 -9.50
CA ALA A 143 23.84 -0.97 -9.56
C ALA A 143 23.88 -1.80 -10.85
N TRP A 144 22.73 -2.34 -11.28
CA TRP A 144 22.63 -3.10 -12.53
C TRP A 144 22.96 -2.24 -13.75
N LEU A 145 22.48 -1.00 -13.83
CA LEU A 145 22.78 -0.07 -14.93
C LEU A 145 24.28 0.25 -15.03
N TYR A 146 24.98 0.29 -13.90
CA TYR A 146 26.42 0.49 -13.85
C TYR A 146 27.21 -0.75 -14.26
N LEU A 147 26.78 -1.94 -13.81
CA LEU A 147 27.51 -3.20 -13.98
C LEU A 147 27.21 -3.91 -15.30
N GLU A 148 26.00 -3.77 -15.86
CA GLU A 148 25.60 -4.42 -17.11
C GLU A 148 26.57 -4.17 -18.28
N PRO A 149 27.06 -2.94 -18.52
CA PRO A 149 27.95 -2.69 -19.66
C PRO A 149 29.35 -3.28 -19.43
N ILE A 150 29.79 -3.35 -18.16
CA ILE A 150 31.09 -3.88 -17.76
C ILE A 150 31.08 -5.41 -17.93
N PHE A 151 30.09 -6.07 -17.34
CA PHE A 151 29.90 -7.51 -17.46
C PHE A 151 29.26 -7.90 -18.80
N GLY A 152 28.96 -6.98 -19.71
CA GLY A 152 28.62 -7.29 -21.10
C GLY A 152 29.81 -7.82 -21.89
N SER A 153 31.05 -7.50 -21.45
CA SER A 153 32.29 -7.96 -22.08
C SER A 153 32.64 -9.39 -21.66
N GLU A 154 32.82 -10.27 -22.64
CA GLU A 154 33.28 -11.65 -22.43
C GLU A 154 34.69 -11.70 -21.80
N ASP A 155 35.56 -10.77 -22.19
CA ASP A 155 36.91 -10.67 -21.63
C ASP A 155 36.88 -10.36 -20.13
N ILE A 156 36.02 -9.42 -19.69
CA ILE A 156 35.86 -9.09 -18.27
C ILE A 156 35.31 -10.30 -17.51
N ARG A 157 34.30 -11.00 -18.05
CA ARG A 157 33.77 -12.22 -17.42
C ARG A 157 34.83 -13.30 -17.25
N ASN A 158 35.76 -13.42 -18.19
CA ASN A 158 36.87 -14.38 -18.12
C ASN A 158 37.94 -13.96 -17.11
N GLN A 159 38.17 -12.65 -16.92
CA GLN A 159 39.12 -12.13 -15.94
C GLN A 159 38.59 -12.21 -14.49
N ILE A 160 37.30 -11.93 -14.28
CA ILE A 160 36.65 -11.96 -12.96
C ILE A 160 35.44 -12.92 -12.94
N PRO A 161 35.68 -14.24 -13.07
CA PRO A 161 34.62 -15.23 -13.31
C PRO A 161 33.68 -15.44 -12.12
N VAL A 162 34.13 -15.15 -10.89
CA VAL A 162 33.29 -15.25 -9.69
C VAL A 162 32.20 -14.17 -9.74
N GLN A 163 32.62 -12.91 -9.89
CA GLN A 163 31.75 -11.75 -9.98
C GLN A 163 30.84 -11.84 -11.21
N GLY A 164 31.35 -12.33 -12.35
CA GLY A 164 30.56 -12.56 -13.55
C GLY A 164 29.41 -13.55 -13.35
N LYS A 165 29.63 -14.63 -12.59
CA LYS A 165 28.56 -15.58 -12.23
C LYS A 165 27.50 -14.95 -11.32
N LEU A 166 27.92 -14.20 -10.30
CA LEU A 166 26.99 -13.49 -9.41
C LEU A 166 26.16 -12.48 -10.20
N PHE A 167 26.79 -11.71 -11.09
CA PHE A 167 26.08 -10.72 -11.91
C PHE A 167 25.09 -11.38 -12.87
N THR A 168 25.41 -12.55 -13.43
CA THR A 168 24.49 -13.30 -14.30
C THR A 168 23.19 -13.67 -13.56
N GLN A 169 23.28 -14.02 -12.27
CA GLN A 169 22.11 -14.29 -11.46
C GLN A 169 21.28 -13.02 -11.23
N VAL A 170 21.92 -11.91 -10.84
CA VAL A 170 21.26 -10.61 -10.68
C VAL A 170 20.59 -10.16 -11.97
N ASP A 171 21.27 -10.28 -13.11
CA ASP A 171 20.76 -9.90 -14.43
C ASP A 171 19.50 -10.71 -14.80
N THR A 172 19.51 -12.01 -14.55
CA THR A 172 18.36 -12.88 -14.78
C THR A 172 17.18 -12.46 -13.90
N ASP A 173 17.44 -12.23 -12.62
CA ASP A 173 16.40 -11.89 -11.65
C ASP A 173 15.78 -10.53 -11.93
N TYR A 174 16.61 -9.54 -12.21
CA TYR A 174 16.20 -8.18 -12.55
C TYR A 174 15.40 -8.13 -13.86
N LYS A 175 15.87 -8.80 -14.93
CA LYS A 175 15.14 -8.87 -16.21
C LYS A 175 13.78 -9.53 -16.07
N GLU A 176 13.67 -10.56 -15.24
CA GLU A 176 12.39 -11.21 -14.96
C GLU A 176 11.41 -10.23 -14.28
N ILE A 177 11.87 -9.52 -13.24
CA ILE A 177 11.08 -8.50 -12.54
C ILE A 177 10.61 -7.42 -13.53
N MET A 178 11.52 -6.86 -14.33
CA MET A 178 11.17 -5.82 -15.29
C MET A 178 10.19 -6.32 -16.36
N THR A 179 10.36 -7.55 -16.84
CA THR A 179 9.45 -8.14 -17.83
C THR A 179 8.05 -8.34 -17.27
N ARG A 180 7.92 -8.75 -16.00
CA ARG A 180 6.63 -8.89 -15.33
C ARG A 180 5.98 -7.53 -15.09
N ALA A 181 6.73 -6.56 -14.56
CA ALA A 181 6.26 -5.19 -14.36
C ALA A 181 5.79 -4.53 -15.67
N ALA A 182 6.45 -4.83 -16.80
CA ALA A 182 6.05 -4.32 -18.10
C ALA A 182 4.73 -4.88 -18.65
N LYS A 183 4.23 -6.00 -18.10
CA LYS A 183 2.92 -6.57 -18.49
C LYS A 183 1.75 -5.81 -17.86
N ASN A 184 1.94 -5.28 -16.66
CA ASN A 184 0.94 -4.47 -15.97
C ASN A 184 1.65 -3.44 -15.10
N THR A 185 1.59 -2.17 -15.52
CA THR A 185 2.30 -1.06 -14.88
C THR A 185 1.61 -0.55 -13.61
N LYS A 186 0.41 -1.04 -13.27
CA LYS A 186 -0.33 -0.55 -12.09
C LYS A 186 0.49 -0.77 -10.83
N ALA A 187 0.82 0.32 -10.13
CA ALA A 187 1.81 0.31 -9.06
C ALA A 187 1.47 -0.72 -7.97
N MET A 188 0.23 -0.72 -7.48
CA MET A 188 -0.19 -1.69 -6.44
C MET A 188 -0.26 -3.13 -6.94
N VAL A 189 -0.42 -3.38 -8.24
CA VAL A 189 -0.36 -4.74 -8.80
C VAL A 189 1.08 -5.24 -8.81
N VAL A 190 2.02 -4.40 -9.27
CA VAL A 190 3.45 -4.75 -9.29
C VAL A 190 3.99 -4.93 -7.86
N LEU A 191 3.69 -3.99 -6.96
CA LEU A 191 4.19 -4.00 -5.58
C LEU A 191 3.54 -5.10 -4.71
N SER A 192 2.43 -5.69 -5.14
CA SER A 192 1.82 -6.83 -4.45
C SER A 192 2.36 -8.18 -4.93
N GLU A 193 3.24 -8.21 -5.94
CA GLU A 193 3.79 -9.46 -6.47
C GLU A 193 4.50 -10.28 -5.39
N GLN A 194 4.20 -11.58 -5.35
CA GLN A 194 4.76 -12.48 -4.34
C GLN A 194 6.23 -12.77 -4.65
N GLY A 195 7.07 -12.73 -3.61
CA GLY A 195 8.49 -13.02 -3.73
C GLY A 195 9.35 -11.89 -4.31
N MET A 196 8.75 -10.84 -4.87
CA MET A 196 9.49 -9.72 -5.48
C MET A 196 10.50 -9.08 -4.51
N LEU A 197 10.07 -8.71 -3.30
CA LEU A 197 10.95 -8.12 -2.29
C LEU A 197 12.14 -9.03 -1.96
N LYS A 198 11.89 -10.32 -1.72
CA LYS A 198 12.96 -11.29 -1.42
C LYS A 198 13.95 -11.41 -2.57
N LYS A 199 13.45 -11.34 -3.81
CA LYS A 199 14.28 -11.45 -5.02
C LYS A 199 15.16 -10.22 -5.20
N LEU A 200 14.62 -9.03 -4.94
CA LEU A 200 15.37 -7.77 -4.95
C LEU A 200 16.43 -7.76 -3.84
N GLN A 201 16.08 -8.08 -2.60
CA GLN A 201 17.04 -8.17 -1.48
C GLN A 201 18.13 -9.22 -1.70
N SER A 202 17.80 -10.36 -2.31
CA SER A 202 18.80 -11.34 -2.71
C SER A 202 19.74 -10.76 -3.78
N SER A 203 19.21 -9.99 -4.73
CA SER A 203 20.02 -9.33 -5.76
C SER A 203 20.92 -8.24 -5.18
N GLU A 204 20.45 -7.48 -4.18
CA GLU A 204 21.27 -6.50 -3.45
C GLU A 204 22.47 -7.15 -2.77
N SER A 205 22.27 -8.24 -2.03
CA SER A 205 23.37 -8.94 -1.38
C SER A 205 24.41 -9.47 -2.38
N LEU A 206 23.96 -9.94 -3.56
CA LEU A 206 24.86 -10.33 -4.63
C LEU A 206 25.62 -9.13 -5.21
N LEU A 207 24.95 -7.98 -5.38
CA LEU A 207 25.56 -6.75 -5.86
C LEU A 207 26.62 -6.20 -4.90
N GLU A 208 26.37 -6.24 -3.58
CA GLU A 208 27.35 -5.88 -2.56
C GLU A 208 28.60 -6.77 -2.64
N ASN A 209 28.42 -8.09 -2.79
CA ASN A 209 29.54 -9.02 -2.96
C ASN A 209 30.35 -8.73 -4.23
N ILE A 210 29.68 -8.37 -5.33
CA ILE A 210 30.35 -7.97 -6.57
C ILE A 210 31.17 -6.69 -6.34
N GLN A 211 30.58 -5.66 -5.72
CA GLN A 211 31.27 -4.39 -5.47
C GLN A 211 32.49 -4.55 -4.55
N ASN A 212 32.36 -5.34 -3.49
CA ASN A 212 33.47 -5.63 -2.58
C ASN A 212 34.61 -6.34 -3.33
N GLY A 213 34.29 -7.38 -4.11
CA GLY A 213 35.28 -8.12 -4.88
C GLY A 213 35.85 -7.38 -6.10
N LEU A 214 35.36 -6.18 -6.44
CA LEU A 214 35.97 -5.30 -7.44
C LEU A 214 36.91 -4.26 -6.81
N ASN A 215 36.77 -4.02 -5.50
CA ASN A 215 37.58 -3.06 -4.75
C ASN A 215 38.79 -3.72 -4.04
N GLU A 216 38.87 -5.05 -4.05
CA GLU A 216 40.02 -5.86 -3.62
C GLU A 216 40.99 -6.14 -4.77
#